data_AF-A0A520GGG2-F1
#
_entry.id   AF-A0A520GGG2-F1
#
_cell.length_a   1.000
_cell.length_b   1.000
_cell.length_c   1.000
_cell.angle_alpha   90.00
_cell.angle_beta   90.00
_cell.angle_gamma   90.00
#
_symmetry.space_group_name_H-M   'P 1'
#
loop_
_entity.id
_entity.type
_entity.pdbx_description
1 polymer ?
#
loop_
_entity_poly.entity_id
_entity_poly.type
_entity_poly.pdbx_seq_one_letter_code
_entity_poly.pdbx_strand_id
1 'polypeptide(L)'
;MEADFHLRKVQTLSPKAAKIALRILDADPNIPVESILALRPALVERCSESRSFGTTDWMTIAAIERPVVRRFTEYFESREQRHARLWVTSLRQELRKAPRSSPADTAFDLP
;
A
#
# COMPACT_ATOMS: atom_id res chain seq x y z
N MET A 1 14.91 2.44 -11.67
CA MET A 1 13.58 2.35 -12.33
C MET A 1 12.71 1.36 -11.57
N GLU A 2 12.41 1.67 -10.29
CA GLU A 2 11.54 0.87 -9.40
C GLU A 2 10.28 1.69 -9.04
N ALA A 3 10.45 3.00 -8.82
CA ALA A 3 9.37 3.95 -8.57
C ALA A 3 8.31 3.97 -9.69
N ASP A 4 8.73 3.96 -10.97
CA ASP A 4 7.80 3.95 -12.12
C ASP A 4 6.93 2.69 -12.19
N PHE A 5 7.48 1.54 -11.78
CA PHE A 5 6.74 0.28 -11.75
C PHE A 5 5.63 0.30 -10.70
N HIS A 6 5.94 0.81 -9.51
CA HIS A 6 4.95 0.94 -8.46
C HIS A 6 3.92 2.04 -8.74
N LEU A 7 4.32 3.16 -9.35
CA LEU A 7 3.41 4.20 -9.83
C LEU A 7 2.41 3.67 -10.85
N ARG A 8 2.86 2.89 -11.84
CA ARG A 8 1.96 2.21 -12.81
C ARG A 8 1.01 1.23 -12.12
N LYS A 9 1.47 0.53 -11.09
CA LYS A 9 0.61 -0.35 -10.28
C LYS A 9 -0.41 0.41 -9.43
N VAL A 10 -0.19 1.68 -9.09
CA VAL A 10 -1.22 2.49 -8.41
C VAL A 10 -2.38 2.79 -9.36
N GLN A 11 -2.09 3.04 -10.64
CA GLN A 11 -3.12 3.34 -11.65
C GLN A 11 -4.12 2.20 -11.87
N THR A 12 -3.73 0.95 -11.58
CA THR A 12 -4.65 -0.20 -11.69
C THR A 12 -5.67 -0.25 -10.56
N LEU A 13 -5.43 0.42 -9.43
CA LEU A 13 -6.38 0.50 -8.33
C LEU A 13 -7.59 1.36 -8.72
N SER A 14 -8.77 0.98 -8.24
CA SER A 14 -9.89 1.91 -8.21
C SER A 14 -9.61 3.02 -7.19
N PRO A 15 -10.19 4.22 -7.33
CA PRO A 15 -10.00 5.31 -6.37
C PRO A 15 -10.29 4.92 -4.92
N LYS A 16 -11.33 4.10 -4.70
CA LYS A 16 -11.66 3.54 -3.38
C LYS A 16 -10.62 2.55 -2.88
N ALA A 17 -10.16 1.64 -3.74
CA ALA A 17 -9.10 0.69 -3.40
C ALA A 17 -7.77 1.40 -3.08
N ALA A 18 -7.45 2.52 -3.76
CA ALA A 18 -6.27 3.32 -3.45
C ALA A 18 -6.30 3.90 -2.03
N LYS A 19 -7.45 4.42 -1.57
CA LYS A 19 -7.59 4.90 -0.18
C LYS A 19 -7.45 3.77 0.85
N ILE A 20 -8.05 2.61 0.58
CA ILE A 20 -7.94 1.43 1.46
C ILE A 20 -6.48 0.97 1.49
N ALA A 21 -5.81 0.89 0.34
CA ALA A 21 -4.40 0.51 0.26
C ALA A 21 -3.52 1.47 1.06
N LEU A 22 -3.71 2.79 0.93
CA LEU A 22 -2.97 3.79 1.71
C LEU A 22 -3.11 3.55 3.22
N ARG A 23 -4.33 3.25 3.70
CA ARG A 23 -4.57 2.95 5.12
C ARG A 23 -3.92 1.65 5.57
N ILE A 24 -3.93 0.61 4.72
CA ILE A 24 -3.23 -0.65 5.02
C ILE A 24 -1.71 -0.41 5.09
N LEU A 25 -1.14 0.40 4.18
CA LEU A 25 0.28 0.75 4.21
C LEU A 25 0.66 1.49 5.48
N ASP A 26 -0.11 2.51 5.84
CA ASP A 26 0.13 3.33 7.03
C ASP A 26 0.02 2.53 8.34
N ALA A 27 -0.80 1.49 8.36
CA ALA A 27 -0.97 0.61 9.51
C ALA A 27 0.02 -0.57 9.54
N ASP A 28 0.82 -0.78 8.49
CA ASP A 28 1.70 -1.96 8.38
C ASP A 28 3.15 -1.65 8.79
N PRO A 29 3.63 -2.14 9.94
CA PRO A 29 4.99 -1.90 10.40
C PRO A 29 6.05 -2.64 9.57
N ASN A 30 5.66 -3.56 8.68
CA ASN A 30 6.60 -4.37 7.90
C ASN A 30 6.98 -3.73 6.55
N ILE A 31 6.38 -2.59 6.21
CA ILE A 31 6.68 -1.88 4.97
C ILE A 31 7.63 -0.72 5.30
N PRO A 32 8.78 -0.60 4.62
CA PRO A 32 9.71 0.49 4.83
C PRO A 32 9.04 1.85 4.61
N VAL A 33 9.33 2.81 5.49
CA VAL A 33 8.71 4.14 5.44
C VAL A 33 9.02 4.85 4.13
N GLU A 34 10.19 4.61 3.55
CA GLU A 34 10.65 5.16 2.28
C GLU A 34 9.74 4.70 1.13
N SER A 35 9.33 3.43 1.13
CA SER A 35 8.38 2.90 0.15
C SER A 35 7.01 3.56 0.30
N ILE A 36 6.56 3.81 1.53
CA ILE A 36 5.28 4.50 1.78
C ILE A 36 5.37 5.95 1.28
N LEU A 37 6.46 6.67 1.58
CA LEU A 37 6.66 8.05 1.13
C LEU A 37 6.72 8.17 -0.39
N ALA A 38 7.37 7.21 -1.08
CA ALA A 38 7.41 7.19 -2.53
C ALA A 38 6.04 6.94 -3.18
N LEU A 39 5.19 6.12 -2.55
CA LEU A 39 3.89 5.72 -3.09
C LEU A 39 2.73 6.63 -2.72
N ARG A 40 2.85 7.34 -1.60
CA ARG A 40 1.79 8.17 -1.03
C ARG A 40 1.27 9.23 -2.01
N PRO A 41 2.09 10.00 -2.75
CA PRO A 41 1.57 10.99 -3.69
C PRO A 41 0.64 10.39 -4.75
N ALA A 42 1.05 9.28 -5.38
CA ALA A 42 0.26 8.60 -6.40
C ALA A 42 -1.04 8.00 -5.83
N LEU A 43 -0.99 7.43 -4.62
CA LEU A 43 -2.18 6.89 -3.96
C LEU A 43 -3.16 7.99 -3.57
N VAL A 44 -2.67 9.14 -3.11
CA VAL A 44 -3.49 10.30 -2.76
C VAL A 44 -4.15 10.89 -4.00
N GLU A 45 -3.39 11.09 -5.08
CA GLU A 45 -3.93 11.53 -6.37
C GLU A 45 -5.03 10.58 -6.83
N ARG A 46 -4.75 9.28 -6.89
CA ARG A 46 -5.73 8.29 -7.34
C ARG A 46 -6.97 8.22 -6.45
N CYS A 47 -6.84 8.40 -5.13
CA CYS A 47 -7.99 8.35 -4.24
C CYS A 47 -8.88 9.60 -4.33
N SER A 48 -8.32 10.74 -4.75
CA SER A 48 -9.07 11.99 -4.93
C SER A 48 -10.12 11.91 -6.05
N GLU A 49 -9.95 10.98 -6.99
CA GLU A 49 -10.89 10.71 -8.08
C GLU A 49 -12.17 9.98 -7.63
N SER A 50 -12.26 9.55 -6.37
CA SER A 50 -13.43 8.81 -5.88
C SER A 50 -14.62 9.74 -5.62
N ARG A 51 -15.77 9.46 -6.27
CA ARG A 51 -17.07 10.00 -5.81
C ARG A 51 -17.40 9.40 -4.44
N SER A 52 -17.14 10.16 -3.38
CA SER A 52 -17.58 10.00 -1.98
C SER A 52 -17.53 8.58 -1.37
N PHE A 53 -16.80 8.44 -0.27
CA PHE A 53 -16.73 7.20 0.51
C PHE A 53 -18.05 6.98 1.27
N GLY A 54 -18.67 5.82 1.07
CA GLY A 54 -19.88 5.43 1.78
C GLY A 54 -19.58 4.85 3.16
N THR A 55 -20.62 4.66 3.98
CA THR A 55 -20.51 4.15 5.36
C THR A 55 -19.73 2.83 5.44
N THR A 56 -19.95 1.90 4.52
CA THR A 56 -19.24 0.62 4.44
C THR A 56 -17.73 0.79 4.19
N ASP A 57 -17.35 1.78 3.38
CA ASP A 57 -15.94 2.08 3.13
C ASP A 57 -15.28 2.65 4.39
N TRP A 58 -16.00 3.43 5.19
CA TRP A 58 -15.49 3.97 6.46
C TRP A 58 -15.37 2.92 7.56
N MET A 59 -16.33 2.00 7.66
CA MET A 59 -16.23 0.85 8.57
C MET A 59 -15.00 -0.01 8.26
N THR A 60 -14.69 -0.17 6.97
CA THR A 60 -13.47 -0.84 6.51
C THR A 60 -12.20 -0.15 6.99
N ILE A 61 -12.12 1.18 6.83
CA ILE A 61 -10.98 1.97 7.28
C ILE A 61 -10.82 1.83 8.80
N ALA A 62 -11.92 1.92 9.55
CA ALA A 62 -11.91 1.75 10.99
C ALA A 62 -11.44 0.34 11.43
N ALA A 63 -11.81 -0.71 10.69
CA ALA A 63 -11.37 -2.08 10.98
C ALA A 63 -9.86 -2.29 10.71
N ILE A 64 -9.27 -1.56 9.76
CA ILE A 64 -7.82 -1.57 9.50
C ILE A 64 -7.07 -0.88 10.65
N GLU A 65 -7.58 0.26 11.12
CA GLU A 65 -6.98 1.03 12.21
C GLU A 65 -7.15 0.34 13.59
N ARG A 66 -8.23 -0.42 13.77
CA ARG A 66 -8.57 -1.12 15.02
C ARG A 66 -8.96 -2.57 14.74
N PRO A 67 -8.00 -3.51 14.73
CA PRO A 67 -8.26 -4.91 14.38
C PRO A 67 -9.26 -5.62 15.30
N VAL A 68 -9.54 -5.08 16.49
CA VAL A 68 -10.55 -5.60 17.43
C VAL A 68 -11.98 -5.57 16.83
N VAL A 69 -12.25 -4.62 15.93
CA VAL A 69 -13.55 -4.48 15.23
C VAL A 69 -13.75 -5.60 14.19
N ARG A 70 -12.67 -6.26 13.77
CA ARG A 70 -12.65 -7.22 12.66
C ARG A 70 -13.49 -8.47 12.92
N ARG A 71 -13.70 -8.88 14.17
CA ARG A 71 -14.50 -10.08 14.53
C ARG A 71 -15.95 -10.05 13.99
N PHE A 72 -16.51 -8.86 13.74
CA PHE A 72 -17.88 -8.74 13.21
C PHE A 72 -17.95 -8.56 11.68
N THR A 73 -16.83 -8.22 11.03
CA THR A 73 -16.78 -7.90 9.59
C THR A 73 -16.16 -9.01 8.74
N GLU A 74 -15.78 -10.13 9.34
CA GLU A 74 -15.08 -11.24 8.66
C GLU A 74 -15.84 -11.86 7.47
N TYR A 75 -17.17 -11.66 7.40
CA TYR A 75 -18.00 -12.32 6.39
C TYR A 75 -18.13 -11.58 5.05
N PHE A 76 -17.79 -10.29 4.95
CA PHE A 76 -17.96 -9.53 3.70
C PHE A 76 -16.73 -8.71 3.34
N GLU A 77 -15.97 -9.23 2.37
CA GLU A 77 -14.93 -8.48 1.67
C GLU A 77 -15.48 -7.96 0.33
N SER A 78 -15.60 -6.64 0.21
CA SER A 78 -15.87 -5.91 -1.04
C SER A 78 -14.75 -6.07 -2.08
N ARG A 79 -15.08 -5.80 -3.33
CA ARG A 79 -14.12 -5.85 -4.45
C ARG A 79 -12.94 -4.91 -4.22
N GLU A 80 -13.19 -3.71 -3.72
CA GLU A 80 -12.20 -2.67 -3.45
C GLU A 80 -11.25 -3.09 -2.32
N GLN A 81 -11.79 -3.69 -1.25
CA GLN A 81 -10.98 -4.26 -0.16
C GLN A 81 -10.07 -5.38 -0.67
N ARG A 82 -10.64 -6.33 -1.42
CA ARG A 82 -9.86 -7.44 -1.99
C ARG A 82 -8.77 -6.92 -2.90
N HIS A 83 -9.07 -5.93 -3.74
CA HIS A 83 -8.10 -5.34 -4.66
C HIS A 83 -6.96 -4.65 -3.91
N ALA A 84 -7.27 -3.83 -2.90
CA ALA A 84 -6.28 -3.18 -2.05
C ALA A 84 -5.40 -4.20 -1.31
N ARG A 85 -6.00 -5.25 -0.71
CA ARG A 85 -5.28 -6.30 0.00
C ARG A 85 -4.32 -7.05 -0.92
N LEU A 86 -4.77 -7.46 -2.10
CA LEU A 86 -3.92 -8.16 -3.08
C LEU A 86 -2.78 -7.27 -3.57
N TRP A 87 -3.05 -5.99 -3.80
CA TRP A 87 -2.04 -5.03 -4.22
C TRP A 87 -0.96 -4.83 -3.15
N VAL A 88 -1.33 -4.60 -1.88
CA VAL A 88 -0.36 -4.46 -0.78
C VAL A 88 0.42 -5.77 -0.58
N THR A 89 -0.23 -6.92 -0.74
CA THR A 89 0.44 -8.23 -0.64
C THR A 89 1.48 -8.41 -1.75
N SER A 90 1.16 -8.02 -2.99
CA SER A 90 2.12 -8.00 -4.09
C SER A 90 3.27 -7.05 -3.80
N LEU A 91 3.00 -5.85 -3.27
CA LEU A 91 4.04 -4.89 -2.90
C LEU A 91 5.00 -5.49 -1.86
N ARG A 92 4.49 -6.11 -0.79
CA ARG A 92 5.32 -6.79 0.23
C ARG A 92 6.20 -7.88 -0.36
N GLN A 93 5.68 -8.66 -1.30
CA GLN A 93 6.45 -9.72 -1.95
C GLN A 93 7.59 -9.16 -2.79
N GLU A 94 7.35 -8.08 -3.53
CA GLU A 94 8.38 -7.44 -4.34
C GLU A 94 9.44 -6.76 -3.47
N LEU A 95 9.04 -6.06 -2.40
CA LEU A 95 9.97 -5.47 -1.43
C LEU A 95 10.87 -6.51 -0.73
N ARG A 96 10.39 -7.75 -0.56
CA ARG A 96 11.19 -8.86 -0.02
C ARG A 96 12.15 -9.46 -1.06
N LYS A 97 11.80 -9.41 -2.34
CA LYS A 97 12.62 -9.92 -3.44
C LYS A 97 13.69 -8.93 -3.88
N ALA A 98 13.44 -7.63 -3.74
CA ALA A 98 14.45 -6.61 -3.99
C ALA A 98 15.64 -6.88 -3.06
N PRO A 99 16.81 -7.29 -3.60
CA PRO A 99 17.99 -7.39 -2.77
C PRO A 99 18.23 -6.00 -2.20
N ARG A 100 18.41 -5.90 -0.87
CA ARG A 100 18.95 -4.70 -0.26
C ARG A 100 20.22 -4.37 -1.05
N SER A 101 20.20 -3.35 -1.90
CA SER A 101 21.41 -2.83 -2.51
C SER A 101 22.30 -2.41 -1.36
N SER A 102 23.26 -3.28 -1.03
CA SER A 102 24.27 -3.02 -0.03
C SER A 102 25.10 -1.85 -0.55
N PRO A 103 25.15 -0.69 0.12
CA PRO A 103 26.08 0.38 -0.26
C PRO A 103 27.47 0.06 0.30
N ALA A 104 27.96 -1.16 0.04
CA ALA A 104 29.28 -1.62 0.45
C ALA A 104 30.05 -2.11 -0.78
N ASP A 105 30.14 -1.25 -1.79
CA ASP A 105 31.08 -1.41 -2.90
C ASP A 105 31.72 -0.06 -3.25
N THR A 106 32.08 0.68 -2.19
CA THR A 106 33.12 1.71 -2.28
C THR A 106 34.29 1.24 -1.42
N ALA A 107 34.87 0.12 -1.82
CA ALA A 107 36.28 -0.12 -1.54
C ALA A 107 37.05 1.01 -2.24
N PHE A 108 37.36 2.05 -1.47
CA PHE A 108 38.43 2.98 -1.82
C PHE A 108 39.74 2.20 -1.69
N ASP A 109 40.09 1.51 -2.76
CA ASP A 109 41.45 1.10 -3.04
C ASP A 109 42.12 2.29 -3.73
N LEU A 110 43.05 2.95 -3.03
CA LEU A 110 43.96 3.90 -3.63
C LEU A 110 45.39 3.59 -3.12
N PRO A 111 46.39 3.77 -4.01
CA PRO A 111 47.66 3.04 -4.04
C PRO A 111 48.68 3.42 -2.96
#